data_AF-A0A972T1T4-F1
#
_entry.id   AF-A0A972T1T4-F1
#
_cell.length_a   1.000
_cell.length_b   1.000
_cell.length_c   1.000
_cell.angle_alpha   90.00
_cell.angle_beta   90.00
_cell.angle_gamma   90.00
#
_symmetry.space_group_name_H-M   'P 1'
#
loop_
_entity.id
_entity.type
_entity.pdbx_description
1 polymer ?
#
loop_
_entity_poly.entity_id
_entity_poly.type
_entity_poly.pdbx_seq_one_letter_code
_entity_poly.pdbx_strand_id
1 'polypeptide(L)'
;MDKTHKLAKAKELAAQLFDLKLVELDKMDESAAQEWLARFSMLTRQEFEDVRRQVIEAKISQQSQIGWQSLPHDLSVLVFCLVSMFGSLKTGAIYGIAVLAMLVSLTQVYYNQSLYKILGHASWLTYPAYAGLGYVLFQRGLPWWQIALIIACAWGGTFVLQAILAIPTQMFLRARAQSNKVEKEMRKK
;
A
#
# COMPACT_ATOMS: atom_id res chain seq x y z
N MET A 1 13.56 -34.34 -21.75
CA MET A 1 12.44 -33.37 -21.74
C MET A 1 12.97 -32.05 -21.23
N ASP A 2 12.87 -30.98 -22.01
CA ASP A 2 13.63 -29.75 -21.76
C ASP A 2 13.00 -28.90 -20.63
N LYS A 3 13.73 -28.77 -19.51
CA LYS A 3 13.32 -27.99 -18.32
C LYS A 3 12.95 -26.55 -18.70
N THR A 4 13.57 -26.03 -19.76
CA THR A 4 13.39 -24.67 -20.27
C THR A 4 11.96 -24.43 -20.80
N HIS A 5 11.39 -25.39 -21.53
CA HIS A 5 10.02 -25.30 -22.04
C HIS A 5 8.96 -25.41 -20.94
N LYS A 6 9.19 -26.27 -19.94
CA LYS A 6 8.29 -26.41 -18.79
C LYS A 6 8.24 -25.12 -17.95
N LEU A 7 9.39 -24.47 -17.77
CA LEU A 7 9.50 -23.19 -17.07
C LEU A 7 8.83 -22.04 -17.85
N ALA A 8 8.91 -22.05 -19.18
CA ALA A 8 8.19 -21.09 -20.01
C ALA A 8 6.67 -21.22 -19.86
N LYS A 9 6.15 -22.45 -19.84
CA LYS A 9 4.71 -22.71 -19.60
C LYS A 9 4.26 -22.32 -18.19
N ALA A 10 5.08 -22.56 -17.18
CA ALA A 10 4.81 -22.07 -15.82
C ALA A 10 4.74 -20.54 -15.75
N LYS A 11 5.62 -19.82 -16.47
CA LYS A 11 5.58 -18.36 -16.55
C LYS A 11 4.34 -17.85 -17.29
N GLU A 12 3.95 -18.50 -18.36
CA GLU A 12 2.73 -18.17 -19.12
C GLU A 12 1.47 -18.38 -18.26
N LEU A 13 1.40 -19.49 -17.52
CA LEU A 13 0.34 -19.72 -16.53
C LEU A 13 0.33 -18.63 -15.47
N ALA A 14 1.49 -18.31 -14.89
CA ALA A 14 1.61 -17.28 -13.86
C ALA A 14 1.08 -15.92 -14.35
N ALA A 15 1.39 -15.54 -15.59
CA ALA A 15 0.89 -14.30 -16.19
C ALA A 15 -0.64 -14.30 -16.31
N GLN A 16 -1.23 -15.39 -16.82
CA GLN A 16 -2.69 -15.48 -16.97
C GLN A 16 -3.42 -15.53 -15.62
N LEU A 17 -2.88 -16.25 -14.62
CA LEU A 17 -3.40 -16.23 -13.25
C LEU A 17 -3.23 -14.84 -12.61
N PHE A 18 -2.20 -14.09 -12.99
CA PHE A 18 -1.99 -12.73 -12.50
C PHE A 18 -3.08 -11.75 -12.96
N ASP A 19 -3.82 -12.05 -14.02
CA ASP A 19 -4.93 -11.21 -14.46
C ASP A 19 -6.24 -11.47 -13.70
N LEU A 20 -6.39 -12.64 -13.05
CA LEU A 20 -7.60 -12.99 -12.30
C LEU A 20 -7.74 -12.20 -10.97
N LYS A 21 -8.93 -12.09 -10.40
CA LYS A 21 -9.06 -11.47 -9.07
C LYS A 21 -8.49 -12.39 -7.99
N LEU A 22 -8.00 -11.80 -6.89
CA LEU A 22 -7.43 -12.55 -5.77
C LEU A 22 -8.44 -13.53 -5.16
N VAL A 23 -9.71 -13.12 -5.07
CA VAL A 23 -10.82 -13.98 -4.62
C VAL A 23 -11.07 -15.15 -5.57
N GLU A 24 -10.94 -14.94 -6.88
CA GLU A 24 -11.15 -15.99 -7.89
C GLU A 24 -10.01 -17.02 -7.85
N LEU A 25 -8.77 -16.58 -7.57
CA LEU A 25 -7.62 -17.45 -7.39
C LEU A 25 -7.71 -18.28 -6.10
N ASP A 26 -8.13 -17.64 -5.00
CA ASP A 26 -8.22 -18.26 -3.67
C ASP A 26 -9.39 -19.25 -3.58
N LYS A 27 -10.52 -18.93 -4.24
CA LYS A 27 -11.73 -19.77 -4.27
C LYS A 27 -11.85 -20.60 -5.56
N MET A 28 -10.75 -20.82 -6.26
CA MET A 28 -10.76 -21.63 -7.48
C MET A 28 -11.14 -23.07 -7.13
N ASP A 29 -12.29 -23.50 -7.65
CA ASP A 29 -12.81 -24.85 -7.44
C ASP A 29 -12.03 -25.91 -8.26
N GLU A 30 -12.27 -27.18 -7.95
CA GLU A 30 -11.56 -28.27 -8.64
C GLU A 30 -11.86 -28.31 -10.15
N SER A 31 -13.08 -27.97 -10.57
CA SER A 31 -13.46 -27.93 -11.99
C SER A 31 -12.67 -26.88 -12.76
N ALA A 32 -12.57 -25.66 -12.24
CA ALA A 32 -11.80 -24.58 -12.83
C ALA A 32 -10.31 -24.94 -12.83
N ALA A 33 -9.78 -25.49 -11.73
CA ALA A 33 -8.41 -25.96 -11.67
C ALA A 33 -8.11 -27.04 -12.73
N GLN A 34 -9.06 -27.96 -12.97
CA GLN A 34 -8.95 -29.00 -13.99
C GLN A 34 -8.93 -28.41 -15.41
N GLU A 35 -9.73 -27.38 -15.67
CA GLU A 35 -9.75 -26.66 -16.95
C GLU A 35 -8.41 -25.95 -17.22
N TRP A 36 -7.86 -25.29 -16.19
CA TRP A 36 -6.52 -24.68 -16.28
C TRP A 36 -5.43 -25.73 -16.48
N LEU A 37 -5.48 -26.85 -15.77
CA LEU A 37 -4.55 -27.96 -15.97
C LEU A 37 -4.67 -28.59 -17.36
N ALA A 38 -5.87 -28.66 -17.94
CA ALA A 38 -6.05 -29.15 -19.30
C ALA A 38 -5.39 -28.21 -20.33
N ARG A 39 -5.49 -26.89 -20.12
CA ARG A 39 -4.83 -25.86 -20.96
C ARG A 39 -3.31 -25.85 -20.79
N PHE A 40 -2.82 -26.23 -19.60
CA PHE A 40 -1.39 -26.31 -19.26
C PHE A 40 -0.97 -27.74 -18.91
N SER A 41 -1.34 -28.70 -19.76
CA SER A 41 -1.16 -30.15 -19.54
C SER A 41 0.28 -30.61 -19.32
N MET A 42 1.27 -29.75 -19.59
CA MET A 42 2.69 -30.01 -19.30
C MET A 42 3.03 -29.86 -17.81
N LEU A 43 2.19 -29.22 -17.01
CA LEU A 43 2.39 -29.03 -15.58
C LEU A 43 1.67 -30.12 -14.79
N THR A 44 2.30 -30.61 -13.73
CA THR A 44 1.60 -31.48 -12.77
C THR A 44 0.61 -30.65 -11.94
N ARG A 45 -0.38 -31.32 -11.32
CA ARG A 45 -1.30 -30.66 -10.39
C ARG A 45 -0.56 -29.92 -9.27
N GLN A 46 0.53 -30.49 -8.77
CA GLN A 46 1.35 -29.86 -7.74
C GLN A 46 2.06 -28.61 -8.23
N GLU A 47 2.62 -28.63 -9.45
CA GLU A 47 3.27 -27.45 -10.04
C GLU A 47 2.28 -26.33 -10.36
N PHE A 48 1.08 -26.69 -10.81
CA PHE A 48 -0.01 -25.73 -10.99
C PHE A 48 -0.37 -25.05 -9.67
N GLU A 49 -0.56 -25.82 -8.60
CA GLU A 49 -0.88 -25.32 -7.27
C GLU A 49 0.24 -24.43 -6.70
N ASP A 50 1.49 -24.81 -6.90
CA ASP A 50 2.64 -23.99 -6.50
C ASP A 50 2.68 -22.66 -7.26
N VAL A 51 2.42 -22.66 -8.58
CA VAL A 51 2.35 -21.43 -9.38
C VAL A 51 1.17 -20.56 -8.92
N ARG A 52 0.00 -21.16 -8.69
CA ARG A 52 -1.19 -20.45 -8.17
C ARG A 52 -0.88 -19.77 -6.85
N ARG A 53 -0.29 -20.49 -5.91
CA ARG A 53 0.12 -19.97 -4.60
C ARG A 53 1.14 -18.83 -4.72
N GLN A 54 2.16 -18.98 -5.58
CA GLN A 54 3.14 -17.92 -5.83
C GLN A 54 2.50 -16.65 -6.41
N VAL A 55 1.53 -16.79 -7.32
CA VAL A 55 0.79 -15.65 -7.88
C VAL A 55 -0.05 -14.96 -6.80
N ILE A 56 -0.74 -15.73 -5.94
CA ILE A 56 -1.50 -15.18 -4.80
C ILE A 56 -0.56 -14.42 -3.86
N GLU A 57 0.55 -15.04 -3.43
CA GLU A 57 1.54 -14.41 -2.55
C GLU A 57 2.12 -13.14 -3.16
N ALA A 58 2.45 -13.16 -4.46
CA ALA A 58 2.94 -11.99 -5.18
C ALA A 58 1.91 -10.85 -5.21
N LYS A 59 0.64 -11.16 -5.48
CA LYS A 59 -0.44 -10.16 -5.46
C LYS A 59 -0.67 -9.57 -4.08
N ILE A 60 -0.73 -10.41 -3.04
CA ILE A 60 -0.88 -9.94 -1.66
C ILE A 60 0.29 -9.03 -1.28
N SER A 61 1.52 -9.42 -1.65
CA SER A 61 2.71 -8.61 -1.40
C SER A 61 2.65 -7.26 -2.12
N GLN A 62 2.27 -7.24 -3.41
CA GLN A 62 2.12 -6.00 -4.17
C GLN A 62 1.04 -5.08 -3.61
N GLN A 63 -0.14 -5.63 -3.27
CA GLN A 63 -1.21 -4.86 -2.60
C GLN A 63 -0.74 -4.30 -1.26
N SER A 64 -0.03 -5.11 -0.47
CA SER A 64 0.54 -4.68 0.81
C SER A 64 1.56 -3.55 0.64
N GLN A 65 2.36 -3.60 -0.42
CA GLN A 65 3.34 -2.57 -0.72
C GLN A 65 2.69 -1.26 -1.18
N ILE A 66 1.64 -1.33 -2.00
CA ILE A 66 0.84 -0.15 -2.37
C ILE A 66 0.19 0.47 -1.14
N GLY A 67 -0.48 -0.34 -0.32
CA GLY A 67 -1.13 0.14 0.90
C GLY A 67 -0.13 0.66 1.94
N TRP A 68 1.08 0.11 1.99
CA TRP A 68 2.14 0.64 2.85
C TRP A 68 2.52 2.08 2.48
N GLN A 69 2.45 2.43 1.20
CA GLN A 69 2.70 3.79 0.75
C GLN A 69 1.56 4.75 1.11
N SER A 70 0.31 4.29 1.23
CA SER A 70 -0.81 5.16 1.64
C SER A 70 -0.94 5.31 3.16
N LEU A 71 -0.28 4.46 3.94
CA LEU A 71 -0.36 4.42 5.40
C LEU A 71 0.02 5.75 6.11
N PRO A 72 1.06 6.50 5.71
CA PRO A 72 1.38 7.80 6.31
C PRO A 72 0.21 8.79 6.23
N HIS A 73 -0.47 8.84 5.09
CA HIS A 73 -1.66 9.66 4.89
C HIS A 73 -2.74 9.30 5.91
N ASP A 74 -3.17 8.04 5.94
CA ASP A 74 -4.33 7.61 6.74
C ASP A 74 -4.09 7.82 8.24
N LEU A 75 -2.89 7.49 8.73
CA LEU A 75 -2.53 7.69 10.14
C LEU A 75 -2.41 9.18 10.49
N SER A 76 -1.87 10.00 9.60
CA SER A 76 -1.77 11.45 9.83
C SER A 76 -3.16 12.10 9.92
N VAL A 77 -4.10 11.67 9.09
CA VAL A 77 -5.50 12.11 9.08
C VAL A 77 -6.19 11.72 10.39
N LEU A 78 -5.97 10.50 10.87
CA LEU A 78 -6.49 10.06 12.16
C LEU A 78 -6.02 10.95 13.30
N VAL A 79 -4.72 11.22 13.37
CA VAL A 79 -4.13 12.10 14.39
C VAL A 79 -4.71 13.51 14.25
N PHE A 80 -4.78 14.05 13.03
CA PHE A 80 -5.39 15.34 12.77
C PHE A 80 -6.82 15.42 13.31
N CYS A 81 -7.67 14.44 13.00
CA CYS A 81 -9.06 14.41 13.42
C CYS A 81 -9.18 14.33 14.94
N LEU A 82 -8.49 13.37 15.57
CA LEU A 82 -8.56 13.16 17.02
C LEU A 82 -8.08 14.38 17.80
N VAL A 83 -6.92 14.94 17.44
CA VAL A 83 -6.39 16.13 18.11
C VAL A 83 -7.29 17.35 17.87
N SER A 84 -7.89 17.49 16.69
CA SER A 84 -8.81 18.59 16.39
C SER A 84 -10.13 18.48 17.18
N MET A 85 -10.62 17.26 17.41
CA MET A 85 -11.84 17.00 18.19
C MET A 85 -11.67 17.42 19.66
N PHE A 86 -10.57 17.02 20.30
CA PHE A 86 -10.31 17.33 21.71
C PHE A 86 -9.66 18.69 21.96
N GLY A 87 -9.08 19.30 20.92
CA GLY A 87 -8.41 20.58 20.98
C GLY A 87 -8.92 21.55 19.92
N SER A 88 -7.99 22.11 19.15
CA SER A 88 -8.27 23.07 18.07
C SER A 88 -7.84 22.53 16.72
N LEU A 89 -8.45 23.03 15.64
CA LEU A 89 -8.04 22.74 14.26
C LEU A 89 -6.57 23.07 14.02
N LYS A 90 -6.06 24.16 14.62
CA LYS A 90 -4.66 24.55 14.52
C LYS A 90 -3.73 23.50 15.13
N THR A 91 -4.06 23.04 16.34
CA THR A 91 -3.29 22.00 17.01
C THR A 91 -3.34 20.70 16.20
N GLY A 92 -4.52 20.28 15.76
CA GLY A 92 -4.65 19.08 14.95
C GLY A 92 -3.85 19.14 13.65
N ALA A 93 -3.85 20.29 12.95
CA ALA A 93 -3.07 20.47 11.73
C ALA A 93 -1.56 20.32 11.98
N ILE A 94 -1.04 20.93 13.05
CA ILE A 94 0.39 20.83 13.41
C ILE A 94 0.77 19.37 13.67
N TYR A 95 -0.01 18.65 14.50
CA TYR A 95 0.27 17.25 14.83
C TYR A 95 0.12 16.33 13.62
N GLY A 96 -0.91 16.54 12.78
CA GLY A 96 -1.12 15.78 11.56
C GLY A 96 0.06 15.92 10.59
N ILE A 97 0.52 17.16 10.34
CA ILE A 97 1.68 17.42 9.47
C ILE A 97 2.97 16.80 10.05
N ALA A 98 3.21 16.95 11.35
CA ALA A 98 4.39 16.40 12.01
C ALA A 98 4.42 14.86 11.93
N VAL A 99 3.30 14.20 12.21
CA VAL A 99 3.16 12.74 12.07
C VAL A 99 3.32 12.31 10.63
N LEU A 100 2.74 13.04 9.67
CA LEU A 100 2.91 12.74 8.26
C LEU A 100 4.38 12.76 7.84
N ALA A 101 5.12 13.82 8.18
CA ALA A 101 6.54 13.94 7.86
C ALA A 101 7.39 12.81 8.46
N MET A 102 7.12 12.45 9.72
CA MET A 102 7.78 11.33 10.39
C MET A 102 7.47 10.00 9.68
N LEU A 103 6.19 9.72 9.41
CA LEU A 103 5.76 8.46 8.81
C LEU A 103 6.25 8.30 7.38
N VAL A 104 6.16 9.35 6.55
CA VAL A 104 6.67 9.32 5.16
C VAL A 104 8.16 8.97 5.13
N SER A 105 8.95 9.54 6.04
CA SER A 105 10.38 9.23 6.15
C SER A 105 10.61 7.76 6.51
N LEU A 106 9.82 7.24 7.46
CA LEU A 106 9.95 5.87 7.93
C LEU A 106 9.50 4.83 6.90
N THR A 107 8.33 5.03 6.28
CA THR A 107 7.76 4.06 5.32
C THR A 107 8.50 4.01 4.00
N GLN A 108 9.29 5.04 3.65
CA GLN A 108 10.17 5.00 2.47
C GLN A 108 11.44 4.19 2.69
N VAL A 109 11.97 4.20 3.91
CA VAL A 109 13.23 3.51 4.23
C VAL A 109 12.95 2.06 4.65
N TYR A 110 11.80 1.81 5.27
CA TYR A 110 11.45 0.53 5.85
C TYR A 110 10.12 0.02 5.30
N TYR A 111 10.07 -1.25 4.92
CA TYR A 111 8.85 -1.97 4.55
C TYR A 111 8.70 -3.22 5.42
N ASN A 112 7.51 -3.41 5.99
CA ASN A 112 7.17 -4.62 6.73
C ASN A 112 5.72 -5.02 6.46
N GLN A 113 5.56 -6.17 5.79
CA GLN A 113 4.25 -6.70 5.41
C GLN A 113 3.38 -7.07 6.62
N SER A 114 3.97 -7.62 7.70
CA SER A 114 3.23 -7.97 8.91
C SER A 114 2.71 -6.73 9.64
N LEU A 115 3.52 -5.66 9.68
CA LEU A 115 3.08 -4.40 10.26
C LEU A 115 1.98 -3.73 9.42
N TYR A 116 2.07 -3.82 8.08
CA TYR A 116 1.01 -3.36 7.19
C TYR A 116 -0.32 -4.07 7.47
N LYS A 117 -0.34 -5.39 7.68
CA LYS A 117 -1.57 -6.11 7.99
C LYS A 117 -2.31 -5.54 9.21
N ILE A 118 -1.56 -5.12 10.24
CA ILE A 118 -2.13 -4.55 11.46
C ILE A 118 -2.57 -3.10 11.22
N LEU A 119 -1.67 -2.27 10.71
CA LEU A 119 -1.91 -0.83 10.54
C LEU A 119 -2.87 -0.51 9.40
N GLY A 120 -2.96 -1.38 8.40
CA GLY A 120 -3.89 -1.27 7.29
C GLY A 120 -5.35 -1.26 7.75
N HIS A 121 -5.68 -1.95 8.85
CA HIS A 121 -7.03 -1.88 9.44
C HIS A 121 -7.34 -0.51 10.06
N ALA A 122 -6.32 0.23 10.52
CA ALA A 122 -6.52 1.58 11.06
C ALA A 122 -6.98 2.56 9.97
N SER A 123 -6.68 2.33 8.69
CA SER A 123 -7.17 3.18 7.60
C SER A 123 -8.70 3.31 7.60
N TRP A 124 -9.42 2.25 7.98
CA TRP A 124 -10.88 2.28 8.05
C TRP A 124 -11.41 3.21 9.15
N LEU A 125 -10.61 3.46 10.20
CA LEU A 125 -10.97 4.39 11.28
C LEU A 125 -10.93 5.86 10.83
N THR A 126 -10.35 6.18 9.67
CA THR A 126 -10.35 7.55 9.13
C THR A 126 -11.77 8.05 8.86
N TYR A 127 -12.66 7.19 8.35
CA TYR A 127 -14.06 7.53 8.07
C TYR A 127 -14.84 7.96 9.32
N PRO A 128 -14.91 7.16 10.41
CA PRO A 128 -15.56 7.60 11.64
C PRO A 128 -14.85 8.79 12.29
N ALA A 129 -13.53 8.93 12.12
CA ALA A 129 -12.80 10.11 12.62
C ALA A 129 -13.21 11.39 11.88
N TYR A 130 -13.38 11.37 10.56
CA TYR A 130 -13.92 12.50 9.79
C TYR A 130 -15.35 12.83 10.20
N ALA A 131 -16.20 11.82 10.39
CA ALA A 131 -17.57 12.03 10.86
C ALA A 131 -17.59 12.66 12.26
N GLY A 132 -16.76 12.16 13.18
CA GLY A 132 -16.61 12.71 14.52
C GLY A 132 -16.09 14.14 14.52
N LEU A 133 -15.08 14.44 13.70
CA LEU A 133 -14.58 15.80 13.51
C LEU A 133 -15.68 16.71 12.96
N GLY A 134 -16.40 16.27 11.92
CA GLY A 134 -17.49 17.03 11.33
C GLY A 134 -18.58 17.36 12.33
N TYR A 135 -18.98 16.39 13.16
CA TYR A 135 -19.93 16.59 14.25
C TYR A 135 -19.44 17.63 15.28
N VAL A 136 -18.19 17.53 15.73
CA VAL A 136 -17.60 18.48 16.68
C VAL A 136 -17.55 19.89 16.09
N LEU A 137 -17.18 20.05 14.82
CA LEU A 137 -17.15 21.35 14.15
C LEU A 137 -18.55 21.95 13.98
N PHE A 138 -19.55 21.10 13.69
CA PHE A 138 -20.94 21.52 13.64
C PHE A 138 -21.43 22.02 15.00
N GLN A 139 -21.11 21.31 16.09
CA GLN A 139 -21.43 21.76 17.45
C GLN A 139 -20.73 23.08 17.82
N ARG A 140 -19.55 23.35 17.25
CA ARG A 140 -18.82 24.62 17.41
C ARG A 140 -19.39 25.76 16.54
N GLY A 141 -20.50 25.51 15.83
CA GLY A 141 -21.22 26.52 15.06
C GLY A 141 -20.67 26.77 13.65
N LEU A 142 -19.76 25.93 13.14
CA LEU A 142 -19.28 26.08 11.77
C LEU A 142 -20.37 25.68 10.77
N PRO A 143 -20.58 26.47 9.69
CA PRO A 143 -21.51 26.09 8.64
C PRO A 143 -20.99 24.88 7.86
N TRP A 144 -21.91 24.07 7.33
CA TRP A 144 -21.61 22.80 6.70
C TRP A 144 -20.57 22.88 5.57
N TRP A 145 -20.55 23.98 4.80
CA TRP A 145 -19.61 24.17 3.69
C TRP A 145 -18.16 24.37 4.17
N GLN A 146 -17.95 24.98 5.34
CA GLN A 146 -16.62 25.08 5.96
C GLN A 146 -16.14 23.72 6.46
N ILE A 147 -17.06 22.94 7.04
CA ILE A 147 -16.75 21.58 7.50
C ILE A 147 -16.35 20.70 6.32
N ALA A 148 -17.13 20.73 5.24
CA ALA A 148 -16.81 20.01 4.01
C ALA A 148 -15.45 20.44 3.43
N LEU A 149 -15.15 21.74 3.43
CA LEU A 149 -13.86 22.26 2.98
C LEU A 149 -12.71 21.76 3.86
N ILE A 150 -12.86 21.77 5.20
CA ILE A 150 -11.84 21.26 6.13
C ILE A 150 -11.57 19.78 5.88
N ILE A 151 -12.62 18.97 5.73
CA ILE A 151 -12.49 17.53 5.45
C ILE A 151 -11.80 17.31 4.09
N ALA A 152 -12.22 18.03 3.05
CA ALA A 152 -11.62 17.94 1.72
C ALA A 152 -10.14 18.35 1.74
N CYS A 153 -9.78 19.44 2.42
CA CYS A 153 -8.39 19.86 2.60
C CYS A 153 -7.58 18.88 3.44
N ALA A 154 -8.18 18.30 4.48
CA ALA A 154 -7.50 17.31 5.33
C ALA A 154 -7.27 15.99 4.60
N TRP A 155 -8.05 15.64 3.59
CA TRP A 155 -7.85 14.45 2.76
C TRP A 155 -6.95 14.73 1.55
N GLY A 156 -7.27 15.75 0.76
CA GLY A 156 -6.50 16.08 -0.45
C GLY A 156 -5.16 16.73 -0.12
N GLY A 157 -5.12 17.58 0.90
CA GLY A 157 -3.92 18.30 1.30
C GLY A 157 -2.85 17.38 1.89
N THR A 158 -3.22 16.40 2.71
CA THR A 158 -2.30 15.36 3.21
C THR A 158 -1.74 14.51 2.08
N PHE A 159 -2.54 14.18 1.06
CA PHE A 159 -2.07 13.43 -0.11
C PHE A 159 -0.99 14.20 -0.90
N VAL A 160 -1.26 15.48 -1.18
CA VAL A 160 -0.28 16.36 -1.86
C VAL A 160 0.95 16.57 -0.99
N LEU A 161 0.76 16.84 0.30
CA LEU A 161 1.85 17.09 1.24
C LEU A 161 2.75 15.85 1.39
N GLN A 162 2.17 14.65 1.42
CA GLN A 162 2.91 13.41 1.40
C GLN A 162 3.81 13.30 0.17
N ALA A 163 3.28 13.58 -1.02
CA ALA A 163 4.07 13.54 -2.26
C ALA A 163 5.25 14.52 -2.23
N ILE A 164 5.07 15.69 -1.62
CA ILE A 164 6.14 16.69 -1.46
C ILE A 164 7.18 16.22 -0.44
N LEU A 165 6.75 15.79 0.74
CA LEU A 165 7.62 15.29 1.82
C LEU A 165 8.39 14.04 1.40
N ALA A 166 7.90 13.32 0.40
CA ALA A 166 8.55 12.15 -0.14
C ALA A 166 9.81 12.46 -0.96
N ILE A 167 9.92 13.66 -1.55
CA ILE A 167 10.97 14.00 -2.51
C ILE A 167 12.39 13.92 -1.91
N PRO A 168 12.69 14.53 -0.74
CA PRO A 168 14.06 14.55 -0.21
C PRO A 168 14.60 13.15 0.08
N THR A 169 13.77 12.30 0.70
CA THR A 169 14.15 10.93 1.06
C THR A 169 14.35 10.07 -0.20
N GLN A 170 13.52 10.23 -1.22
CA GLN A 170 13.72 9.56 -2.51
C GLN A 170 15.02 10.00 -3.20
N MET A 171 15.35 11.30 -3.18
CA MET A 171 16.60 11.80 -3.73
C MET A 171 17.81 11.20 -2.99
N PHE A 172 17.78 11.18 -1.65
CA PHE A 172 18.83 10.59 -0.83
C PHE A 172 19.03 9.09 -1.12
N LEU A 173 17.94 8.32 -1.20
CA LEU A 173 17.99 6.89 -1.50
C LEU A 173 18.54 6.60 -2.90
N ARG A 174 18.16 7.41 -3.91
CA ARG A 174 18.70 7.29 -5.27
C ARG A 174 20.19 7.60 -5.32
N ALA A 175 20.64 8.67 -4.64
CA ALA A 175 22.06 9.04 -4.56
C ALA A 175 22.89 7.92 -3.89
N ARG A 176 22.40 7.35 -2.78
CA ARG A 176 23.04 6.23 -2.09
C ARG A 176 23.12 4.98 -2.96
N ALA A 177 22.05 4.67 -3.70
CA ALA A 177 22.04 3.53 -4.61
C ALA A 177 23.04 3.68 -5.77
N GLN A 178 23.20 4.90 -6.30
CA GLN A 178 24.21 5.19 -7.33
C GLN A 178 25.63 5.06 -6.78
N SER A 179 25.92 5.65 -5.62
CA SER A 179 27.23 5.54 -4.96
C SER A 179 27.64 4.09 -4.71
N ASN A 180 26.74 3.28 -4.14
CA ASN A 180 26.99 1.86 -3.90
C ASN A 180 27.24 1.05 -5.18
N LYS A 181 26.62 1.43 -6.31
CA LYS A 181 26.87 0.77 -7.61
C LYS A 181 28.27 1.09 -8.10
N VAL A 182 28.67 2.36 -8.06
CA VAL A 182 30.00 2.81 -8.48
C VAL A 182 31.10 2.16 -7.62
N GLU A 183 30.91 2.07 -6.30
CA GLU A 183 31.87 1.39 -5.41
C GLU A 183 32.04 -0.10 -5.78
N LYS A 184 30.94 -0.80 -6.08
CA LYS A 184 30.98 -2.20 -6.51
C LYS A 184 31.68 -2.40 -7.86
N GLU A 185 31.54 -1.45 -8.78
CA GLU A 185 32.25 -1.49 -10.07
C GLU A 185 33.75 -1.22 -9.90
N MET A 186 34.13 -0.31 -9.00
CA MET A 186 35.54 -0.05 -8.68
C MET A 186 36.21 -1.23 -7.97
N ARG A 187 35.51 -1.95 -7.08
CA ARG A 187 36.05 -3.15 -6.41
C ARG A 187 36.18 -4.39 -7.32
N LYS A 188 35.58 -4.36 -8.52
CA LYS A 188 35.64 -5.45 -9.50
C LYS A 188 36.72 -5.24 -10.58
N LYS A 189 37.35 -4.07 -10.61
CA LYS A 189 38.52 -3.76 -11.45
C LYS A 189 39.79 -3.96 -10.64
#